data_AF-A0A940ZF40-F1
#
_entry.id   AF-A0A940ZF40-F1
#
_cell.length_a   1.000
_cell.length_b   1.000
_cell.length_c   1.000
_cell.angle_alpha   90.00
_cell.angle_beta   90.00
_cell.angle_gamma   90.00
#
_symmetry.space_group_name_H-M   'P 1'
#
loop_
_entity.id
_entity.type
_entity.pdbx_description
1 polymer ?
#
loop_
_entity_poly.entity_id
_entity_poly.type
_entity_poly.pdbx_seq_one_letter_code
_entity_poly.pdbx_strand_id
1 'polypeptide(L)'
;MKYAIAVLVAVMVLMGAAVDPAVAKVYIDIDSPAFQRFPIAVPDFKNLGGNARDDYSVWFSDALSRSLMITGFFNIIDKKAYLGDPKKTGITAESIRFPDWVGIGAESLVTGGYR
;
A
#
# COMPACT_ATOMS: atom_id res chain seq x y z
N MET A 1 9.74 71.12 0.46
CA MET A 1 9.64 69.99 1.43
C MET A 1 8.29 69.27 1.42
N LYS A 2 7.15 69.97 1.45
CA LYS A 2 5.80 69.35 1.42
C LYS A 2 5.54 68.41 0.22
N TYR A 3 5.92 68.82 -0.99
CA TYR A 3 5.75 68.00 -2.20
C TYR A 3 6.67 66.78 -2.25
N ALA A 4 7.87 66.87 -1.66
CA ALA A 4 8.79 65.74 -1.59
C ALA A 4 8.26 64.61 -0.70
N ILE A 5 7.61 64.96 0.41
CA ILE A 5 6.93 64.00 1.29
C ILE A 5 5.74 63.35 0.58
N ALA A 6 4.93 64.15 -0.13
CA ALA A 6 3.79 63.64 -0.89
C ALA A 6 4.20 62.67 -2.01
N VAL A 7 5.28 62.97 -2.73
CA VAL A 7 5.85 62.07 -3.75
C VAL A 7 6.37 60.79 -3.12
N LEU A 8 7.06 60.88 -1.98
CA LEU A 8 7.61 59.70 -1.31
C LEU A 8 6.50 58.78 -0.79
N VAL A 9 5.41 59.33 -0.26
CA VAL A 9 4.21 58.55 0.12
C VAL A 9 3.54 57.92 -1.09
N ALA A 10 3.40 58.66 -2.20
CA ALA A 10 2.82 58.12 -3.43
C ALA A 10 3.64 56.95 -4.01
N VAL A 11 4.98 57.05 -3.97
CA VAL A 11 5.89 55.98 -4.39
C VAL A 11 5.76 54.75 -3.47
N MET A 12 5.66 54.94 -2.16
CA MET A 12 5.44 53.83 -1.21
C MET A 12 4.11 53.10 -1.45
N VAL A 13 3.03 53.84 -1.73
CA VAL A 13 1.71 53.26 -1.99
C VAL A 13 1.72 52.47 -3.31
N LEU A 14 2.36 53.02 -4.35
CA LEU A 14 2.50 52.32 -5.64
C LEU A 14 3.34 51.04 -5.52
N MET A 15 4.38 51.03 -4.69
CA MET A 15 5.17 49.82 -4.42
C MET A 15 4.39 48.76 -3.63
N GLY A 16 3.55 49.17 -2.67
CA GLY A 16 2.73 48.24 -1.89
C GLY A 16 1.62 47.56 -2.70
N ALA A 17 1.13 48.19 -3.76
CA ALA A 17 0.09 47.65 -4.63
C ALA A 17 0.60 46.61 -5.65
N ALA A 18 1.92 46.45 -5.79
CA ALA A 18 2.54 45.54 -6.74
C ALA A 18 2.98 44.20 -6.12
N VAL A 19 2.52 43.87 -4.90
CA VAL A 19 2.85 42.61 -4.23
C VAL A 19 1.90 41.52 -4.74
N ASP A 20 2.41 40.61 -5.57
CA ASP A 20 1.68 39.41 -5.95
C ASP A 20 1.30 38.59 -4.71
N PRO A 21 0.09 38.00 -4.66
CA PRO A 21 -0.29 37.13 -3.56
C PRO A 21 0.67 35.92 -3.52
N ALA A 22 1.33 35.73 -2.39
CA ALA A 22 2.18 34.57 -2.15
C ALA A 22 1.31 33.32 -2.06
N VAL A 23 1.07 32.66 -3.19
CA VAL A 23 0.38 31.37 -3.25
C VAL A 23 1.38 30.29 -2.87
N ALA A 24 1.19 29.69 -1.70
CA ALA A 24 1.95 28.52 -1.29
C ALA A 24 1.64 27.36 -2.24
N LYS A 25 2.58 27.02 -3.13
CA LYS A 25 2.50 25.82 -3.98
C LYS A 25 2.78 24.59 -3.13
N VAL A 26 1.78 23.73 -2.99
CA VAL A 26 1.94 22.40 -2.39
C VAL A 26 2.46 21.47 -3.47
N TYR A 27 3.65 20.93 -3.30
CA TYR A 27 4.22 19.90 -4.18
C TYR A 27 3.93 18.54 -3.57
N ILE A 28 3.36 17.63 -4.36
CA ILE A 28 3.30 16.20 -4.05
C ILE A 28 4.41 15.57 -4.87
N ASP A 29 5.43 15.07 -4.19
CA ASP A 29 6.50 14.30 -4.82
C ASP A 29 5.99 12.88 -5.08
N ILE A 30 5.54 12.63 -6.32
CA ILE A 30 5.04 11.32 -6.76
C ILE A 30 6.20 10.40 -7.19
N ASP A 31 7.38 10.97 -7.42
CA ASP A 31 8.57 10.27 -7.93
C ASP A 31 9.53 9.86 -6.80
N SER A 32 9.12 10.01 -5.52
CA SER A 32 9.92 9.58 -4.38
C SER A 32 10.16 8.05 -4.45
N PRO A 33 11.40 7.60 -4.70
CA PRO A 33 11.70 6.20 -5.02
C PRO A 33 11.59 5.25 -3.82
N ALA A 34 11.10 5.73 -2.68
CA ALA A 34 11.10 5.01 -1.41
C ALA A 34 9.84 4.16 -1.16
N PHE A 35 8.93 4.03 -2.12
CA PHE A 35 7.76 3.17 -1.94
C PHE A 35 8.14 1.68 -2.03
N GLN A 36 8.45 1.08 -0.88
CA GLN A 36 8.63 -0.35 -0.76
C GLN A 36 7.27 -1.05 -0.63
N ARG A 37 7.01 -2.02 -1.51
CA ARG A 37 5.81 -2.86 -1.44
C ARG A 37 5.85 -3.76 -0.22
N PHE A 38 4.72 -3.92 0.46
CA PHE A 38 4.56 -4.82 1.61
C PHE A 38 4.60 -6.29 1.15
N PRO A 39 5.57 -7.10 1.61
CA PRO A 39 5.60 -8.53 1.35
C PRO A 39 4.39 -9.24 1.99
N ILE A 40 3.62 -9.95 1.16
CA ILE A 40 2.44 -10.70 1.61
C ILE A 40 2.46 -12.13 1.08
N ALA A 41 2.14 -13.07 1.97
CA ALA A 41 1.89 -14.46 1.60
C ALA A 41 0.39 -14.72 1.43
N VAL A 42 0.03 -15.39 0.34
CA VAL A 42 -1.36 -15.78 0.02
C VAL A 42 -1.38 -17.26 -0.35
N PRO A 43 -1.34 -18.18 0.63
CA PRO A 43 -1.51 -19.61 0.38
C PRO A 43 -2.87 -19.93 -0.26
N ASP A 44 -2.93 -21.10 -0.89
CA ASP A 44 -4.18 -21.63 -1.42
C ASP A 44 -5.20 -21.83 -0.29
N PHE A 45 -6.45 -21.50 -0.58
CA PHE A 45 -7.50 -21.53 0.44
C PHE A 45 -7.87 -22.97 0.80
N LYS A 46 -8.21 -23.21 2.07
CA LYS A 46 -8.49 -24.57 2.53
C LYS A 46 -9.93 -24.97 2.23
N ASN A 47 -10.11 -26.10 1.52
CA ASN A 47 -11.42 -26.73 1.43
C ASN A 47 -11.78 -27.30 2.81
N LEU A 48 -12.85 -26.80 3.43
CA LEU A 48 -13.36 -27.26 4.73
C LEU A 48 -14.37 -28.41 4.59
N GLY A 49 -14.53 -28.95 3.38
CA GLY A 49 -15.51 -29.96 3.03
C GLY A 49 -16.81 -29.35 2.50
N GLY A 50 -17.71 -30.21 2.01
CA GLY A 50 -18.96 -29.80 1.37
C GLY A 50 -18.99 -30.18 -0.12
N ASN A 51 -19.83 -29.48 -0.88
CA ASN A 51 -19.94 -29.64 -2.34
C ASN A 51 -19.09 -28.62 -3.12
N ALA A 52 -18.21 -27.89 -2.44
CA ALA A 52 -17.30 -26.95 -3.08
C ALA A 52 -16.30 -27.68 -3.97
N ARG A 53 -16.05 -27.12 -5.14
CA ARG A 53 -15.08 -27.65 -6.09
C ARG A 53 -13.65 -27.38 -5.60
N ASP A 54 -12.77 -28.36 -5.77
CA ASP A 54 -11.37 -28.24 -5.33
C ASP A 54 -10.57 -27.17 -6.10
N ASP A 55 -10.99 -26.82 -7.31
CA ASP A 55 -10.36 -25.77 -8.12
C ASP A 55 -10.53 -24.36 -7.52
N TYR A 56 -11.50 -24.17 -6.61
CA TYR A 56 -11.71 -22.89 -5.92
C TYR A 56 -10.57 -22.55 -4.96
N SER A 57 -9.85 -23.55 -4.46
CA SER A 57 -8.67 -23.36 -3.61
C SER A 57 -7.65 -22.38 -4.21
N VAL A 58 -7.25 -22.67 -5.44
CA VAL A 58 -6.28 -21.87 -6.20
C VAL A 58 -6.94 -20.62 -6.78
N TRP A 59 -8.21 -20.72 -7.20
CA TRP A 59 -8.91 -19.56 -7.74
C TRP A 59 -9.03 -18.42 -6.72
N PHE A 60 -9.33 -18.71 -5.45
CA PHE A 60 -9.42 -17.70 -4.39
C PHE A 60 -8.07 -17.03 -4.13
N SER A 61 -6.99 -17.81 -3.99
CA SER A 61 -5.66 -17.25 -3.76
C SER A 61 -5.24 -16.38 -4.94
N ASP A 62 -5.41 -16.85 -6.18
CA ASP A 62 -5.05 -16.11 -7.39
C ASP A 62 -5.90 -14.85 -7.59
N ALA A 63 -7.22 -14.91 -7.33
CA ALA A 63 -8.11 -13.75 -7.45
C ALA A 63 -7.77 -12.65 -6.43
N LEU A 64 -7.47 -13.06 -5.19
CA LEU A 64 -7.02 -12.16 -4.15
C LEU A 64 -5.65 -11.55 -4.50
N SER A 65 -4.67 -12.38 -4.89
CA SER A 65 -3.35 -11.90 -5.31
C SER A 65 -3.44 -10.89 -6.46
N ARG A 66 -4.28 -11.15 -7.48
CA ARG A 66 -4.53 -10.19 -8.56
C ARG A 66 -5.09 -8.87 -8.05
N SER A 67 -6.08 -8.92 -7.16
CA SER A 67 -6.68 -7.72 -6.56
C SER A 67 -5.65 -6.90 -5.78
N LEU A 68 -4.80 -7.57 -4.99
CA LEU A 68 -3.73 -6.92 -4.22
C LEU A 68 -2.65 -6.31 -5.14
N MET A 69 -2.25 -7.01 -6.20
CA MET A 69 -1.26 -6.49 -7.16
C MET A 69 -1.72 -5.21 -7.86
N ILE A 70 -3.02 -5.08 -8.17
CA ILE A 70 -3.59 -3.87 -8.82
C ILE A 70 -3.41 -2.63 -7.94
N THR A 71 -3.42 -2.78 -6.60
CA THR A 71 -3.22 -1.65 -5.68
C THR A 71 -1.81 -1.06 -5.74
N GLY A 72 -0.82 -1.82 -6.24
CA GLY A 72 0.58 -1.43 -6.24
C GLY A 72 1.27 -1.49 -4.86
N PHE A 73 0.53 -1.78 -3.78
CA PHE A 73 1.06 -1.77 -2.42
C PHE A 73 1.75 -3.06 -1.99
N PHE A 74 1.43 -4.18 -2.63
CA PHE A 74 1.85 -5.50 -2.15
C PHE A 74 2.85 -6.18 -3.09
N ASN A 75 3.81 -6.89 -2.50
CA ASN A 75 4.67 -7.84 -3.19
C ASN A 75 4.25 -9.25 -2.80
N ILE A 76 3.63 -9.99 -3.72
CA ILE A 76 3.17 -11.36 -3.46
C ILE A 76 4.39 -12.28 -3.40
N ILE A 77 4.59 -12.96 -2.28
CA ILE A 77 5.67 -13.93 -2.13
C ILE A 77 5.36 -15.18 -2.95
N ASP A 78 6.32 -15.63 -3.77
CA ASP A 78 6.21 -16.83 -4.59
C ASP A 78 5.90 -18.05 -3.71
N LYS A 79 4.85 -18.81 -4.08
CA LYS A 79 4.41 -20.01 -3.37
C LYS A 79 5.52 -21.05 -3.21
N LYS A 80 6.54 -21.05 -4.08
CA LYS A 80 7.73 -21.92 -3.99
C LYS A 80 8.60 -21.63 -2.76
N ALA A 81 8.52 -20.43 -2.19
CA ALA A 81 9.27 -20.08 -0.99
C ALA A 81 8.63 -20.63 0.29
N TYR A 82 7.35 -21.04 0.23
CA TYR A 82 6.58 -21.38 1.43
C TYR A 82 7.16 -22.60 2.14
N LEU A 83 7.33 -22.47 3.46
CA LEU A 83 7.84 -23.54 4.30
C LEU A 83 6.69 -24.41 4.80
N GLY A 84 6.85 -25.73 4.69
CA GLY A 84 5.84 -26.71 5.10
C GLY A 84 4.87 -27.09 3.99
N ASP A 85 3.89 -27.93 4.35
CA ASP A 85 2.85 -28.39 3.42
C ASP A 85 1.68 -27.38 3.43
N PRO A 86 1.37 -26.71 2.30
CA PRO A 86 0.27 -25.74 2.20
C PRO A 86 -1.08 -26.31 2.64
N LYS A 87 -1.29 -27.64 2.49
CA LYS A 87 -2.52 -28.32 2.91
C LYS A 87 -2.63 -28.48 4.43
N LYS A 88 -1.50 -28.45 5.12
CA LYS A 88 -1.41 -28.60 6.59
C LYS A 88 -1.33 -27.26 7.30
N THR A 89 -1.03 -26.17 6.59
CA THR A 89 -1.07 -24.84 7.17
C THR A 89 -2.45 -24.55 7.76
N GLY A 90 -2.46 -24.09 9.00
CA GLY A 90 -3.65 -23.59 9.67
C GLY A 90 -4.26 -22.38 8.99
N ILE A 91 -5.55 -22.15 9.26
CA ILE A 91 -6.29 -20.94 8.84
C ILE A 91 -6.69 -20.06 10.03
N THR A 92 -6.38 -20.50 11.26
CA THR A 92 -6.63 -19.77 12.50
C THR A 92 -5.31 -19.39 13.16
N ALA A 93 -5.28 -18.30 13.94
CA ALA A 93 -4.06 -17.84 14.59
C ALA A 93 -3.39 -18.93 15.45
N GLU A 94 -4.17 -19.79 16.12
CA GLU A 94 -3.63 -20.88 16.95
C GLU A 94 -3.00 -22.01 16.12
N SER A 95 -3.43 -22.20 14.88
CA SER A 95 -2.95 -23.26 13.99
C SER A 95 -1.86 -22.79 13.02
N ILE A 96 -1.60 -21.47 12.97
CA ILE A 96 -0.58 -20.87 12.10
C ILE A 96 0.77 -20.85 12.82
N ARG A 97 1.81 -21.40 12.17
CA ARG A 97 3.20 -21.25 12.59
C ARG A 97 3.80 -19.97 11.99
N PHE A 98 3.57 -18.82 12.62
CA PHE A 98 4.09 -17.53 12.16
C PHE A 98 5.59 -17.50 11.84
N PRO A 99 6.49 -18.20 12.57
CA PRO A 99 7.91 -18.22 12.22
C PRO A 99 8.22 -18.74 10.81
N ASP A 100 7.40 -19.65 10.27
CA ASP A 100 7.58 -20.16 8.90
C ASP A 100 7.35 -19.05 7.86
N TRP A 101 6.40 -18.15 8.13
CA TRP A 101 6.06 -17.02 7.26
C TRP A 101 7.04 -15.86 7.40
N VAL A 102 7.46 -15.57 8.63
CA VAL A 102 8.51 -14.57 8.89
C VAL A 102 9.83 -15.00 8.24
N GLY A 103 10.15 -16.30 8.29
CA GLY A 103 11.38 -16.85 7.71
C GLY A 103 11.51 -16.69 6.20
N ILE A 104 10.38 -16.54 5.48
CA ILE A 104 10.35 -16.28 4.03
C ILE A 104 10.19 -14.80 3.69
N GLY A 105 10.26 -13.92 4.71
CA GLY A 105 10.14 -12.48 4.55
C GLY A 105 8.70 -11.96 4.45
N ALA A 106 7.70 -12.73 4.87
CA ALA A 106 6.32 -12.25 4.90
C ALA A 106 6.11 -11.27 6.07
N GLU A 107 5.63 -10.06 5.76
CA GLU A 107 5.17 -9.10 6.77
C GLU A 107 3.67 -9.27 7.05
N SER A 108 2.94 -9.86 6.11
CA SER A 108 1.51 -10.15 6.22
C SER A 108 1.16 -11.49 5.60
N LEU A 109 0.09 -12.11 6.11
CA LEU A 109 -0.42 -13.40 5.67
C LEU A 109 -1.94 -13.30 5.51
N VAL A 110 -2.45 -13.72 4.36
CA VAL A 110 -3.89 -13.92 4.16
C VAL A 110 -4.15 -15.38 3.86
N THR A 111 -4.95 -16.01 4.72
CA THR A 111 -5.38 -17.39 4.59
C THR A 111 -6.87 -17.49 4.91
N GLY A 112 -7.52 -18.53 4.40
CA GLY A 112 -8.96 -18.68 4.57
C GLY A 112 -9.43 -20.08 4.21
N GLY A 113 -10.65 -20.39 4.63
CA GLY A 113 -11.33 -21.63 4.27
C GLY A 113 -12.61 -21.36 3.49
N TYR A 114 -13.00 -22.32 2.65
CA TYR A 114 -14.24 -22.31 1.90
C TYR A 114 -14.98 -23.65 2.05
N ARG A 115 -16.28 -23.68 1.78
CA ARG A 115 -17.17 -24.84 1.91
C ARG A 115 -18.37 -24.72 0.97
#